data_AF-A0A7I7XFB1-F1
#
_entry.id   AF-A0A7I7XFB1-F1
#
_cell.length_a   1.000
_cell.length_b   1.000
_cell.length_c   1.000
_cell.angle_alpha   90.00
_cell.angle_beta   90.00
_cell.angle_gamma   90.00
#
_symmetry.space_group_name_H-M   'P 1'
#
loop_
_entity.id
_entity.type
_entity.pdbx_description
1 polymer ?
#
loop_
_entity_poly.entity_id
_entity_poly.type
_entity_poly.pdbx_seq_one_letter_code
_entity_poly.pdbx_strand_id
1 'polypeptide(L)'
;MTIRGAFFLAAALAMTVSACSGDDDSTVSPTDFATAHSQDAHSVVVSVQEIEEGVGMLTGDSFNSPSALASFDGVVNDAQSSFDKVHNVLLEAAKPKGVEDGEVEMWSATDELSHAMKSLRAYVDDQKPSDIADYKTHWDQGRAWWNQAVEKVWGETSIPAPSIPNAPSAPPPT
;
A
#
# COMPACT_ATOMS: atom_id res chain seq x y z
N MET A 1 -5.41 32.14 2.59
CA MET A 1 -6.64 31.40 2.26
C MET A 1 -6.33 30.63 0.99
N THR A 2 -5.85 29.39 1.13
CA THR A 2 -5.22 28.64 0.04
C THR A 2 -6.25 27.71 -0.58
N ILE A 3 -6.50 27.88 -1.87
CA ILE A 3 -7.48 27.12 -2.64
C ILE A 3 -6.95 25.68 -2.80
N ARG A 4 -7.58 24.72 -2.10
CA ARG A 4 -7.38 23.29 -2.36
C ARG A 4 -8.06 22.96 -3.69
N GLY A 5 -7.27 22.82 -4.75
CA GLY A 5 -7.75 22.44 -6.07
C GLY A 5 -8.21 20.99 -6.06
N ALA A 6 -9.51 20.76 -6.26
CA ALA A 6 -10.02 19.46 -6.67
C ALA A 6 -9.59 19.22 -8.12
N PHE A 7 -8.67 18.29 -8.33
CA PHE A 7 -8.34 17.81 -9.68
C PHE A 7 -9.21 16.59 -9.97
N PHE A 8 -10.35 16.83 -10.63
CA PHE A 8 -11.06 15.77 -11.33
C PHE A 8 -10.34 15.53 -12.66
N LEU A 9 -9.70 14.38 -12.81
CA LEU A 9 -9.21 13.93 -14.10
C LEU A 9 -9.89 12.61 -14.45
N ALA A 10 -10.85 12.70 -15.37
CA ALA A 10 -11.47 11.57 -16.04
C ALA A 10 -10.39 10.86 -16.87
N ALA A 11 -10.07 9.61 -16.53
CA ALA A 11 -9.21 8.76 -17.35
C ALA A 11 -10.06 7.98 -18.36
N ALA A 12 -9.60 8.00 -19.60
CA ALA A 12 -10.32 7.57 -20.80
C ALA A 12 -10.57 6.05 -20.82
N LEU A 13 -11.79 5.71 -21.25
CA LEU A 13 -12.23 4.36 -21.60
C LEU A 13 -11.40 3.85 -22.79
N ALA A 14 -10.52 2.87 -22.59
CA ALA A 14 -9.90 2.12 -23.68
C ALA A 14 -10.76 0.89 -23.98
N MET A 15 -11.51 0.93 -25.08
CA MET A 15 -12.25 -0.23 -25.59
C MET A 15 -11.40 -1.11 -26.50
N THR A 16 -11.80 -2.39 -26.51
CA THR A 16 -11.59 -3.47 -27.48
C THR A 16 -10.31 -4.30 -27.39
N VAL A 17 -10.50 -5.58 -27.04
CA VAL A 17 -10.21 -6.69 -27.96
C VAL A 17 -11.26 -7.80 -27.79
N SER A 18 -11.78 -8.21 -28.94
CA SER A 18 -12.49 -9.47 -29.15
C SER A 18 -11.44 -10.57 -29.33
N ALA A 19 -11.51 -11.65 -28.55
CA ALA A 19 -11.09 -13.00 -28.96
C ALA A 19 -11.54 -14.06 -27.95
N CYS A 20 -12.38 -14.96 -28.45
CA CYS A 20 -12.54 -16.39 -28.17
C CYS A 20 -12.23 -16.97 -26.78
N SER A 21 -13.25 -17.63 -26.26
CA SER A 21 -13.27 -18.63 -25.18
C SER A 21 -11.99 -19.45 -25.03
N GLY A 22 -11.40 -19.34 -23.83
CA GLY A 22 -10.52 -20.31 -23.22
C GLY A 22 -10.41 -19.94 -21.75
N ASP A 23 -10.84 -20.85 -20.86
CA ASP A 23 -10.50 -20.83 -19.43
C ASP A 23 -8.98 -20.99 -19.30
N ASP A 24 -8.25 -19.90 -19.49
CA ASP A 24 -6.86 -19.77 -19.04
C ASP A 24 -6.88 -18.66 -17.98
N ASP A 25 -6.44 -19.00 -16.76
CA ASP A 25 -6.09 -18.03 -15.73
C ASP A 25 -5.25 -16.93 -16.39
N SER A 26 -5.87 -15.76 -16.59
CA SER A 26 -5.34 -14.78 -17.53
C SER A 26 -4.14 -14.10 -16.90
N THR A 27 -2.94 -14.62 -17.15
CA THR A 27 -1.69 -14.00 -16.71
C THR A 27 -1.24 -12.95 -17.72
N VAL A 28 -0.65 -11.85 -17.23
CA VAL A 28 -0.14 -10.72 -18.03
C VAL A 28 1.38 -10.63 -17.96
N SER A 29 2.05 -9.89 -18.84
CA SER A 29 3.50 -9.71 -18.66
C SER A 29 3.80 -8.85 -17.41
N PRO A 30 4.94 -9.03 -16.73
CA PRO A 30 5.34 -8.17 -15.61
C PRO A 30 5.39 -6.68 -15.99
N THR A 31 5.84 -6.35 -17.20
CA THR A 31 5.86 -4.98 -17.72
C THR A 31 4.46 -4.39 -17.89
N ASP A 32 3.50 -5.16 -18.42
CA ASP A 32 2.12 -4.70 -18.58
C ASP A 32 1.45 -4.49 -17.23
N PHE A 33 1.65 -5.43 -16.29
CA PHE A 33 1.18 -5.29 -14.92
C PHE A 33 1.75 -4.05 -14.24
N ALA A 34 3.08 -3.89 -14.26
CA ALA A 34 3.78 -2.76 -13.67
C ALA A 34 3.36 -1.43 -14.29
N THR A 35 3.05 -1.39 -15.60
CA THR A 35 2.51 -0.20 -16.27
C THR A 35 1.10 0.11 -15.78
N ALA A 36 0.21 -0.89 -15.79
CA ALA A 36 -1.20 -0.74 -15.41
C ALA A 36 -1.37 -0.30 -13.95
N HIS A 37 -0.53 -0.81 -13.05
CA HIS A 37 -0.63 -0.58 -11.61
C HIS A 37 0.43 0.38 -11.04
N SER A 38 1.17 1.08 -11.90
CA SER A 38 2.20 2.04 -11.48
C SER A 38 1.68 3.12 -10.53
N GLN A 39 0.48 3.65 -10.79
CA GLN A 39 -0.15 4.67 -9.94
C GLN A 39 -0.67 4.10 -8.62
N ASP A 40 -1.26 2.90 -8.65
CA ASP A 40 -1.71 2.21 -7.45
C ASP A 40 -0.51 1.91 -6.53
N ALA A 41 0.57 1.37 -7.09
CA ALA A 41 1.79 1.09 -6.35
C ALA A 41 2.49 2.36 -5.85
N HIS A 42 2.47 3.45 -6.63
CA HIS A 42 2.98 4.74 -6.16
C HIS A 42 2.15 5.29 -5.00
N SER A 43 0.83 5.12 -5.00
CA SER A 43 -0.04 5.60 -3.92
C SER A 43 0.29 4.92 -2.58
N VAL A 44 0.70 3.65 -2.59
CA VAL A 44 1.18 2.95 -1.39
C VAL A 44 2.44 3.61 -0.84
N VAL A 45 3.43 3.89 -1.69
CA VAL A 45 4.69 4.54 -1.27
C VAL A 45 4.44 5.93 -0.69
N VAL A 46 3.56 6.72 -1.32
CA VAL A 46 3.19 8.05 -0.84
C VAL A 46 2.49 7.96 0.52
N SER A 47 1.49 7.09 0.66
CA SER A 47 0.77 6.92 1.93
C SER A 47 1.72 6.44 3.05
N VAL A 48 2.71 5.60 2.75
CA VAL A 48 3.73 5.20 3.72
C VAL A 48 4.59 6.38 4.16
N GLN A 49 5.05 7.21 3.23
CA GLN A 49 5.84 8.40 3.54
C GLN A 49 5.07 9.40 4.42
N GLU A 50 3.81 9.68 4.08
CA GLU A 50 2.95 10.60 4.85
C GLU A 50 2.73 10.12 6.28
N ILE A 51 2.57 8.80 6.48
CA ILE A 51 2.48 8.21 7.81
C ILE A 51 3.80 8.30 8.56
N GLU A 52 4.94 7.99 7.93
CA GLU A 52 6.25 8.09 8.58
C GLU A 52 6.58 9.53 9.00
N GLU A 53 6.24 10.52 8.16
CA GLU A 53 6.35 11.93 8.50
C GLU A 53 5.45 12.30 9.69
N GLY A 54 4.18 11.89 9.66
CA GLY A 54 3.22 12.18 10.73
C GLY A 54 3.58 11.49 12.06
N VAL A 55 3.99 10.22 12.04
CA VAL A 55 4.46 9.51 13.25
C VAL A 55 5.74 10.13 13.80
N GLY A 56 6.66 10.57 12.93
CA GLY A 56 7.86 11.31 13.34
C GLY A 56 7.53 12.59 14.12
N MET A 57 6.46 13.29 13.73
CA MET A 57 5.96 14.48 14.42
C MET A 57 5.27 14.17 15.76
N LEU A 58 4.83 12.92 15.99
CA LEU A 58 4.14 12.51 17.21
C LEU A 58 5.07 12.08 18.36
N THR A 59 6.39 12.15 18.19
CA THR A 59 7.34 11.74 19.25
C THR A 59 7.21 12.56 20.56
N GLY A 60 7.37 11.90 21.71
CA GLY A 60 7.34 12.52 23.05
C GLY A 60 5.94 12.76 23.62
N ASP A 61 5.74 13.90 24.31
CA ASP A 61 4.46 14.31 24.93
C ASP A 61 3.31 14.50 23.91
N SER A 62 3.63 14.57 22.62
CA SER A 62 2.71 14.78 21.51
C SER A 62 1.71 13.63 21.32
N PHE A 63 2.10 12.38 21.64
CA PHE A 63 1.19 11.23 21.64
C PHE A 63 0.09 11.32 22.70
N ASN A 64 0.26 12.19 23.69
CA ASN A 64 -0.76 12.46 24.73
C ASN A 64 -1.54 13.76 24.44
N SER A 65 -1.29 14.43 23.32
CA SER A 65 -1.94 15.70 22.96
C SER A 65 -3.12 15.46 22.01
N PRO A 66 -4.37 15.71 22.44
CA PRO A 66 -5.56 15.51 21.59
C PRO A 66 -5.52 16.28 20.27
N SER A 67 -4.85 17.44 20.23
CA SER A 67 -4.74 18.25 19.00
C SER A 67 -3.74 17.71 18.00
N ALA A 68 -2.65 17.08 18.46
CA ALA A 68 -1.68 16.42 17.60
C ALA A 68 -2.25 15.12 17.01
N LEU A 69 -3.00 14.39 17.83
CA LEU A 69 -3.73 13.20 17.42
C LEU A 69 -4.84 13.52 16.39
N ALA A 70 -5.62 14.58 16.61
CA ALA A 70 -6.66 15.01 15.67
C ALA A 70 -6.11 15.48 14.32
N SER A 71 -4.92 16.07 14.27
CA SER A 71 -4.26 16.43 13.01
C SER A 71 -3.75 15.22 12.23
N PHE A 72 -3.58 14.07 12.90
CA PHE A 72 -3.04 12.85 12.30
C PHE A 72 -4.13 11.86 11.89
N ASP A 73 -5.32 11.89 12.50
CA ASP A 73 -6.47 11.04 12.14
C ASP A 73 -6.85 11.13 10.64
N GLY A 74 -6.79 12.32 10.05
CA GLY A 74 -7.02 12.49 8.61
C GLY A 74 -6.02 11.71 7.75
N VAL A 75 -4.72 11.79 8.10
CA VAL A 75 -3.65 11.09 7.38
C VAL A 75 -3.78 9.57 7.53
N VAL A 76 -4.09 9.09 8.75
CA VAL A 76 -4.31 7.66 9.01
C VAL A 76 -5.51 7.11 8.25
N ASN A 77 -6.63 7.84 8.21
CA ASN A 77 -7.82 7.43 7.47
C ASN A 77 -7.59 7.43 5.96
N ASP A 78 -6.91 8.45 5.42
CA ASP A 78 -6.58 8.53 3.99
C ASP A 78 -5.62 7.40 3.58
N ALA A 79 -4.61 7.12 4.41
CA ALA A 79 -3.68 6.00 4.18
C ALA A 79 -4.39 4.64 4.25
N GLN A 80 -5.24 4.39 5.25
CA GLN A 80 -6.01 3.15 5.34
C GLN A 80 -6.89 2.94 4.10
N SER A 81 -7.62 3.98 3.69
CA SER A 81 -8.48 3.96 2.50
C SER A 81 -7.67 3.68 1.22
N SER A 82 -6.48 4.27 1.12
CA SER A 82 -5.53 4.01 0.02
C SER A 82 -5.10 2.54 0.00
N PHE A 83 -4.66 2.00 1.13
CA PHE A 83 -4.24 0.59 1.23
C PHE A 83 -5.40 -0.38 0.95
N ASP A 84 -6.59 -0.14 1.50
CA ASP A 84 -7.79 -0.93 1.24
C ASP A 84 -8.19 -0.89 -0.25
N LYS A 85 -8.10 0.28 -0.89
CA LYS A 85 -8.37 0.41 -2.32
C LYS A 85 -7.36 -0.38 -3.15
N VAL A 86 -6.07 -0.20 -2.91
CA VAL A 86 -5.00 -0.88 -3.66
C VAL A 86 -5.06 -2.39 -3.42
N HIS A 87 -5.35 -2.83 -2.20
CA HIS A 87 -5.60 -4.24 -1.89
C HIS A 87 -6.65 -4.84 -2.82
N ASN A 88 -7.83 -4.23 -2.91
CA ASN A 88 -8.91 -4.76 -3.74
C ASN A 88 -8.55 -4.73 -5.24
N VAL A 89 -7.91 -3.67 -5.72
CA VAL A 89 -7.46 -3.57 -7.11
C VAL A 89 -6.47 -4.68 -7.46
N LEU A 90 -5.47 -4.92 -6.61
CA LEU A 90 -4.43 -5.92 -6.86
C LEU A 90 -4.94 -7.35 -6.66
N LEU A 91 -5.90 -7.55 -5.76
CA LEU A 91 -6.55 -8.85 -5.54
C LEU A 91 -7.35 -9.30 -6.77
N GLU A 92 -7.97 -8.35 -7.48
CA GLU A 92 -8.76 -8.61 -8.69
C GLU A 92 -7.92 -8.58 -9.99
N ALA A 93 -6.66 -8.14 -9.91
CA ALA A 93 -5.80 -7.98 -11.08
C ALA A 93 -5.34 -9.32 -11.65
N ALA A 94 -5.17 -9.35 -12.97
CA ALA A 94 -4.49 -10.44 -13.67
C ALA A 94 -3.04 -10.58 -13.17
N LYS A 95 -2.62 -11.78 -12.79
CA LYS A 95 -1.29 -11.99 -12.20
C LYS A 95 -0.17 -11.91 -13.24
N PRO A 96 1.01 -11.36 -12.88
CA PRO A 96 2.15 -11.31 -13.79
C PRO A 96 2.72 -12.72 -14.05
N LYS A 97 3.03 -13.02 -15.32
CA LYS A 97 3.63 -14.27 -15.79
C LYS A 97 5.00 -14.47 -15.14
N GLY A 98 5.30 -15.73 -14.82
CA GLY A 98 6.58 -16.11 -14.24
C GLY A 98 6.68 -15.81 -12.75
N VAL A 99 5.60 -15.32 -12.14
CA VAL A 99 5.50 -15.18 -10.69
C VAL A 99 4.44 -16.13 -10.16
N GLU A 100 4.85 -17.04 -9.27
CA GLU A 100 3.97 -18.09 -8.77
C GLU A 100 2.94 -17.53 -7.77
N ASP A 101 1.78 -18.19 -7.70
CA ASP A 101 0.70 -17.89 -6.76
C ASP A 101 1.19 -18.06 -5.33
N GLY A 102 1.56 -16.95 -4.69
CA GLY A 102 2.17 -16.90 -3.35
C GLY A 102 3.46 -16.06 -3.32
N GLU A 103 4.08 -15.77 -4.46
CA GLU A 103 5.26 -14.91 -4.53
C GLU A 103 4.92 -13.41 -4.75
N VAL A 104 3.71 -13.09 -5.20
CA VAL A 104 3.22 -11.71 -5.45
C VAL A 104 2.08 -11.36 -4.52
N GLU A 105 2.33 -11.38 -3.23
CA GLU A 105 1.30 -10.99 -2.26
C GLU A 105 1.31 -9.48 -1.99
N MET A 106 1.30 -8.67 -3.06
CA MET A 106 1.14 -7.22 -2.92
C MET A 106 -0.18 -6.87 -2.20
N TRP A 107 -1.22 -7.69 -2.37
CA TRP A 107 -2.47 -7.56 -1.63
C TRP A 107 -2.32 -7.91 -0.14
N SER A 108 -1.53 -8.92 0.23
CA SER A 108 -1.26 -9.23 1.65
C SER A 108 -0.45 -8.10 2.28
N ALA A 109 0.53 -7.55 1.56
CA ALA A 109 1.28 -6.38 2.02
C ALA A 109 0.37 -5.17 2.28
N THR A 110 -0.59 -4.88 1.40
CA THR A 110 -1.53 -3.77 1.63
C THR A 110 -2.58 -4.07 2.70
N ASP A 111 -2.98 -5.33 2.91
CA ASP A 111 -3.82 -5.72 4.04
C ASP A 111 -3.11 -5.50 5.38
N GLU A 112 -1.83 -5.90 5.47
CA GLU A 112 -0.97 -5.64 6.63
C GLU A 112 -0.82 -4.14 6.92
N LEU A 113 -0.58 -3.32 5.87
CA LEU A 113 -0.52 -1.86 6.02
C LEU A 113 -1.87 -1.27 6.46
N SER A 114 -2.99 -1.78 5.97
CA SER A 114 -4.34 -1.39 6.43
C SER A 114 -4.55 -1.77 7.89
N HIS A 115 -4.15 -2.98 8.30
CA HIS A 115 -4.23 -3.43 9.69
C HIS A 115 -3.37 -2.57 10.63
N ALA A 116 -2.19 -2.16 10.17
CA ALA A 116 -1.36 -1.21 10.90
C ALA A 116 -2.13 0.10 11.14
N MET A 117 -2.80 0.66 10.13
CA MET A 117 -3.59 1.89 10.29
C MET A 117 -4.77 1.72 11.25
N LYS A 118 -5.48 0.59 11.18
CA LYS A 118 -6.56 0.26 12.14
C LYS A 118 -6.05 0.24 13.58
N SER A 119 -4.87 -0.35 13.80
CA SER A 119 -4.23 -0.43 15.12
C SER A 119 -3.76 0.95 15.59
N LEU A 120 -3.16 1.74 14.70
CA LEU A 120 -2.73 3.10 15.00
C LEU A 120 -3.91 4.00 15.36
N ARG A 121 -5.03 3.87 14.67
CA ARG A 121 -6.28 4.56 14.99
C ARG A 121 -6.85 4.11 16.34
N ALA A 122 -6.89 2.80 16.59
CA ALA A 122 -7.32 2.27 17.89
C ALA A 122 -6.47 2.85 19.03
N TYR A 123 -5.15 2.99 18.83
CA TYR A 123 -4.29 3.67 19.78
C TYR A 123 -4.63 5.16 19.96
N VAL A 124 -4.92 5.88 18.88
CA VAL A 124 -5.33 7.29 18.96
C VAL A 124 -6.58 7.44 19.85
N ASP A 125 -7.52 6.50 19.79
CA ASP A 125 -8.76 6.51 20.56
C ASP A 125 -8.56 6.06 22.02
N ASP A 126 -7.85 4.95 22.25
CA ASP A 126 -7.80 4.25 23.54
C ASP A 126 -6.45 4.35 24.28
N GLN A 127 -5.39 4.81 23.62
CA GLN A 127 -4.00 4.92 24.13
C GLN A 127 -3.45 3.63 24.75
N LYS A 128 -3.92 2.46 24.31
CA LYS A 128 -3.44 1.16 24.83
C LYS A 128 -2.09 0.81 24.22
N PRO A 129 -1.07 0.48 25.03
CA PRO A 129 0.25 0.12 24.50
C PRO A 129 0.25 -1.09 23.55
N SER A 130 -0.72 -2.00 23.67
CA SER A 130 -0.91 -3.12 22.73
C SER A 130 -1.12 -2.64 21.30
N ASP A 131 -1.90 -1.60 21.11
CA ASP A 131 -2.34 -1.15 19.79
C ASP A 131 -1.16 -0.50 19.02
N ILE A 132 -0.22 0.11 19.73
CA ILE A 132 1.06 0.57 19.16
C ILE A 132 2.00 -0.59 18.83
N ALA A 133 2.00 -1.65 19.65
CA ALA A 133 2.81 -2.84 19.36
C ALA A 133 2.27 -3.56 18.11
N ASP A 134 0.95 -3.68 17.98
CA ASP A 134 0.27 -4.26 16.83
C ASP A 134 0.49 -3.39 15.58
N TYR A 135 0.34 -2.06 15.70
CA TYR A 135 0.70 -1.12 14.62
C TYR A 135 2.12 -1.37 14.11
N LYS A 136 3.13 -1.38 14.99
CA LYS A 136 4.53 -1.56 14.58
C LYS A 136 4.77 -2.90 13.88
N THR A 137 4.18 -3.96 14.40
CA THR A 137 4.32 -5.32 13.85
C THR A 137 3.78 -5.38 12.43
N HIS A 138 2.53 -4.97 12.25
CA HIS A 138 1.87 -4.98 10.93
C HIS A 138 2.50 -3.96 9.97
N TRP A 139 2.95 -2.81 10.47
CA TRP A 139 3.64 -1.79 9.67
C TRP A 139 4.95 -2.30 9.08
N ASP A 140 5.82 -2.87 9.92
CA ASP A 140 7.11 -3.38 9.47
C ASP A 140 6.94 -4.58 8.53
N GLN A 141 6.01 -5.49 8.84
CA GLN A 141 5.71 -6.64 8.00
C GLN A 141 5.16 -6.22 6.64
N GLY A 142 4.15 -5.34 6.60
CA GLY A 142 3.57 -4.85 5.36
C GLY A 142 4.59 -4.14 4.45
N ARG A 143 5.44 -3.25 5.02
CA ARG A 143 6.52 -2.60 4.24
C ARG A 143 7.53 -3.60 3.68
N ALA A 144 7.88 -4.62 4.45
CA ALA A 144 8.86 -5.61 4.04
C ALA A 144 8.31 -6.52 2.92
N TRP A 145 7.09 -7.01 3.07
CA TRP A 145 6.40 -7.81 2.05
C TRP A 145 6.14 -7.02 0.78
N TRP A 146 5.79 -5.73 0.88
CA TRP A 146 5.65 -4.86 -0.27
C TRP A 146 6.93 -4.82 -1.11
N ASN A 147 8.09 -4.61 -0.49
CA ASN A 147 9.36 -4.56 -1.21
C ASN A 147 9.75 -5.89 -1.86
N GLN A 148 9.48 -7.03 -1.20
CA GLN A 148 9.67 -8.35 -1.82
C GLN A 148 8.79 -8.53 -3.06
N ALA A 149 7.50 -8.21 -2.95
CA ALA A 149 6.58 -8.33 -4.06
C ALA A 149 6.92 -7.36 -5.21
N VAL A 150 7.36 -6.14 -4.88
CA VAL A 150 7.87 -5.19 -5.87
C VAL A 150 9.10 -5.73 -6.59
N GLU A 151 10.07 -6.33 -5.89
CA GLU A 151 11.24 -6.94 -6.51
C GLU A 151 10.86 -8.04 -7.50
N LYS A 152 9.90 -8.90 -7.12
CA LYS A 152 9.41 -9.99 -7.98
C LYS A 152 8.72 -9.51 -9.25
N VAL A 153 7.96 -8.43 -9.19
CA VAL A 153 7.20 -7.92 -10.36
C VAL A 153 7.99 -6.89 -11.16
N TRP A 154 8.63 -5.93 -10.51
CA TRP A 154 9.36 -4.83 -11.17
C TRP A 154 10.82 -5.18 -11.48
N GLY A 155 11.42 -6.16 -10.81
CA GLY A 155 12.86 -6.46 -10.94
C GLY A 155 13.31 -6.86 -12.34
N GLU A 156 12.40 -7.41 -13.14
CA GLU A 156 12.66 -7.78 -14.55
C GLU A 156 12.21 -6.70 -15.55
N THR A 157 11.68 -5.58 -15.07
CA THR A 157 11.15 -4.49 -15.90
C THR A 157 12.13 -3.32 -16.00
N SER A 158 11.91 -2.44 -16.98
CA SER A 158 12.61 -1.14 -17.07
C SER A 158 11.87 -0.02 -16.34
N ILE A 159 10.77 -0.33 -15.63
CA ILE A 159 9.92 0.65 -14.94
C ILE A 159 10.50 0.87 -13.54
N PRO A 160 10.59 2.12 -13.04
CA PRO A 160 11.05 2.38 -11.68
C PRO A 160 10.24 1.60 -10.65
N ALA A 161 10.94 0.83 -9.81
CA ALA A 161 10.32 0.03 -8.76
C ALA A 161 9.73 0.94 -7.66
N PRO A 162 8.45 0.78 -7.29
CA PRO A 162 7.81 1.55 -6.22
C PRO A 162 8.18 0.98 -4.84
N SER A 163 9.47 0.90 -4.54
CA SER A 163 9.96 0.38 -3.26
C SER A 163 9.81 1.41 -2.14
N ILE A 164 9.48 0.93 -0.95
CA ILE A 164 9.43 1.71 0.28
C ILE A 164 10.86 1.82 0.85
N PRO A 165 11.41 3.03 1.01
CA PRO A 165 12.71 3.22 1.63
C PRO A 165 12.73 2.76 3.09
N ASN A 166 13.88 2.25 3.57
CA ASN A 166 14.08 1.85 4.96
C ASN A 166 13.07 0.82 5.51
N ALA A 167 12.37 0.10 4.63
CA ALA A 167 11.60 -1.08 5.03
C ALA A 167 12.56 -2.12 5.66
N PRO A 168 12.11 -2.88 6.67
CA PRO A 168 12.93 -3.94 7.21
C PRO A 168 13.09 -5.05 6.16
N SER A 169 14.12 -5.88 6.32
CA SER A 169 14.20 -7.10 5.52
C SER A 169 13.05 -8.01 5.90
N ALA A 170 12.32 -8.51 4.91
CA ALA A 170 11.21 -9.41 5.19
C ALA A 170 11.71 -10.73 5.79
N PRO A 171 10.91 -11.34 6.68
CA PRO A 171 11.24 -12.65 7.23
C PRO A 171 11.33 -13.69 6.10
N PRO A 172 12.17 -14.73 6.26
CA PRO A 172 12.25 -15.79 5.26
C PRO A 172 10.88 -16.46 5.10
N PRO A 173 10.49 -16.88 3.87
CA PRO A 173 9.23 -17.58 3.65
C PRO A 173 9.20 -18.86 4.48
N THR A 174 8.06 -19.11 5.13
CA THR A 174 7.77 -20.33 5.90
C THR A 174 7.35 -21.48 5.01
#